data_AF-A0A971KUV6-F1
#
_entry.id   AF-A0A971KUV6-F1
#
_cell.length_a   1.000
_cell.length_b   1.000
_cell.length_c   1.000
_cell.angle_alpha   90.00
_cell.angle_beta   90.00
_cell.angle_gamma   90.00
#
_symmetry.space_group_name_H-M   'P 1'
#
loop_
_entity.id
_entity.type
_entity.pdbx_description
1 polymer ?
#
loop_
_entity_poly.entity_id
_entity_poly.type
_entity_poly.pdbx_seq_one_letter_code
_entity_poly.pdbx_strand_id
1 'polypeptide(L)'
;MKWFYLAIIIIFVLSIILMSCKADSGREGTGGSYDYSNPKAPKTITSQDITFFEYTFVTDALNQWYGRNIPYRRCTFSLVREEDGARCIGSGYNESDASFDFEFLAPLAALDDLQALVHEHNLAQVNGINKGAIAIPEEFLATRLKVRYASGETISASDNSGPILNGANDTDIYDFFMTLAQKFDSDFVLEPEEFWEPHKVLQGRLESEDGTKALVFDTKEVSIFEDGELIECVRYYVSRDQVLRSGIGKNFVLYRHFYWSDDALRGKRREGGSIKFIPKP
;
A
#
# COMPACT_ATOMS: atom_id res chain seq x y z
N MET A 1 -2.35 -34.66 45.97
CA MET A 1 -1.73 -34.36 44.65
C MET A 1 -2.62 -34.76 43.46
N LYS A 2 -3.17 -35.98 43.35
CA LYS A 2 -3.98 -36.39 42.17
C LYS A 2 -5.27 -35.56 41.93
N TRP A 3 -5.90 -35.04 42.97
CA TRP A 3 -7.11 -34.22 42.87
C TRP A 3 -6.86 -32.79 42.37
N PHE A 4 -5.64 -32.27 42.53
CA PHE A 4 -5.25 -30.94 42.05
C PHE A 4 -5.14 -30.90 40.53
N TYR A 5 -4.59 -31.96 39.92
CA TYR A 5 -4.50 -32.08 38.47
C TYR A 5 -5.87 -32.23 37.80
N LEU A 6 -6.82 -32.90 38.45
CA LEU A 6 -8.19 -33.04 37.92
C LEU A 6 -8.91 -31.68 37.87
N ALA A 7 -8.72 -30.83 38.89
CA ALA A 7 -9.30 -29.49 38.93
C ALA A 7 -8.71 -28.56 37.86
N ILE A 8 -7.39 -28.64 37.62
CA ILE A 8 -6.71 -27.84 36.59
C ILE A 8 -7.18 -28.26 35.18
N ILE A 9 -7.34 -29.56 34.92
CA ILE A 9 -7.83 -30.06 33.63
C ILE A 9 -9.28 -29.61 33.36
N ILE A 10 -10.15 -29.62 34.38
CA ILE A 10 -11.54 -29.17 34.22
C ILE A 10 -11.60 -27.67 33.91
N ILE A 11 -10.78 -26.84 34.58
CA ILE A 11 -10.71 -25.40 34.31
C ILE A 11 -10.19 -25.15 32.88
N PHE A 12 -9.17 -25.90 32.45
CA PHE A 12 -8.59 -25.76 31.11
C PHE A 12 -9.58 -26.15 29.99
N VAL A 13 -10.36 -27.23 30.19
CA VAL A 13 -11.41 -27.65 29.25
C VAL A 13 -12.58 -26.66 29.25
N LEU A 14 -12.95 -26.08 30.39
CA LEU A 14 -14.00 -25.06 30.46
C LEU A 14 -13.60 -23.75 29.76
N SER A 15 -12.32 -23.35 29.83
CA SER A 15 -11.80 -22.17 29.13
C SER A 15 -11.77 -22.35 27.60
N ILE A 16 -11.56 -23.56 27.10
CA ILE A 16 -11.58 -23.85 25.65
C ILE A 16 -13.02 -23.81 25.10
N ILE A 17 -14.02 -24.22 25.89
CA ILE A 17 -15.43 -24.20 25.48
C ILE A 17 -15.99 -22.75 25.43
N LEU A 18 -15.51 -21.86 26.30
CA LEU A 18 -15.93 -20.44 26.32
C LEU A 18 -15.32 -19.59 25.20
N MET A 19 -14.26 -20.05 24.53
CA MET A 19 -13.71 -19.39 23.33
C MET A 19 -14.43 -19.77 22.03
N SER A 20 -15.42 -20.68 22.07
CA SER A 20 -16.17 -21.13 20.90
C SER A 20 -17.59 -20.54 20.82
N CYS A 21 -17.79 -19.32 21.35
CA CYS A 21 -18.85 -18.43 20.89
C CYS A 21 -18.25 -17.52 19.81
N LYS A 22 -18.06 -18.09 18.62
CA LYS A 22 -17.91 -17.29 17.40
C LYS A 22 -19.27 -16.61 17.20
N ALA A 23 -19.38 -15.38 17.66
CA ALA A 23 -20.50 -14.53 17.29
C ALA A 23 -20.43 -14.37 15.77
N ASP A 24 -21.29 -15.11 15.09
CA ASP A 24 -21.57 -14.92 13.68
C ASP A 24 -22.27 -13.57 13.57
N SER A 25 -21.47 -12.50 13.46
CA SER A 25 -21.99 -11.15 13.24
C SER A 25 -22.45 -11.10 11.79
N GLY A 26 -23.67 -11.56 11.56
CA GLY A 26 -24.33 -11.58 10.27
C GLY A 26 -24.12 -10.27 9.52
N ARG A 27 -23.26 -10.34 8.50
CA ARG A 27 -23.24 -9.38 7.39
C ARG A 27 -23.63 -10.13 6.12
N GLU A 28 -24.72 -10.90 6.18
CA GLU A 28 -25.40 -11.39 4.99
C GLU A 28 -26.28 -10.26 4.44
N GLY A 29 -25.71 -9.46 3.55
CA GLY A 29 -26.43 -8.43 2.81
C GLY A 29 -25.68 -8.05 1.55
N THR A 30 -26.25 -8.35 0.39
CA THR A 30 -25.69 -7.96 -0.92
C THR A 30 -26.03 -6.49 -1.19
N GLY A 31 -25.31 -5.57 -0.54
CA GLY A 31 -25.45 -4.12 -0.71
C GLY A 31 -25.96 -3.38 0.53
N GLY A 32 -25.51 -2.14 0.70
CA GLY A 32 -25.88 -1.27 1.82
C GLY A 32 -24.67 -0.58 2.45
N SER A 33 -24.91 0.53 3.15
CA SER A 33 -23.94 1.24 3.97
C SER A 33 -24.34 1.17 5.44
N TYR A 34 -23.35 1.30 6.33
CA TYR A 34 -23.57 1.48 7.75
C TYR A 34 -22.86 2.74 8.21
N ASP A 35 -23.44 3.40 9.21
CA ASP A 35 -22.81 4.52 9.91
C ASP A 35 -23.12 4.41 11.40
N TYR A 36 -22.12 3.96 12.15
CA TYR A 36 -22.10 3.88 13.61
C TYR A 36 -21.21 4.98 14.21
N SER A 37 -20.97 6.06 13.46
CA SER A 37 -20.10 7.13 13.92
C SER A 37 -20.68 7.79 15.18
N ASN A 38 -19.80 8.11 16.12
CA ASN A 38 -20.16 8.86 17.32
C ASN A 38 -19.80 10.35 17.12
N PRO A 39 -20.75 11.22 16.77
CA PRO A 39 -20.47 12.64 16.58
C PRO A 39 -20.09 13.36 17.88
N LYS A 40 -20.34 12.74 19.05
CA LYS A 40 -19.95 13.27 20.37
C LYS A 40 -18.57 12.77 20.83
N ALA A 41 -17.86 11.99 20.02
CA ALA A 41 -16.50 11.58 20.35
C ALA A 41 -15.60 12.83 20.52
N PRO A 42 -14.76 12.89 21.57
CA PRO A 42 -13.87 14.03 21.78
C PRO A 42 -13.00 14.31 20.56
N LYS A 43 -13.01 15.55 20.08
CA LYS A 43 -12.23 16.04 18.93
C LYS A 43 -10.95 16.74 19.32
N THR A 44 -10.62 16.66 20.61
CA THR A 44 -9.43 17.22 21.24
C THR A 44 -8.89 16.17 22.18
N ILE A 45 -7.58 15.92 22.13
CA ILE A 45 -6.89 15.05 23.08
C ILE A 45 -5.93 15.92 23.87
N THR A 46 -5.98 15.80 25.20
CA THR A 46 -5.12 16.61 26.09
C THR A 46 -3.80 15.90 26.34
N SER A 47 -3.84 14.58 26.53
CA SER A 47 -2.64 13.78 26.75
C SER A 47 -1.69 13.83 25.56
N GLN A 48 -0.40 13.78 25.88
CA GLN A 48 0.72 13.75 24.93
C GLN A 48 1.41 12.38 24.94
N ASP A 49 1.04 11.51 25.87
CA ASP A 49 1.77 10.28 26.16
C ASP A 49 1.14 9.11 25.41
N ILE A 50 1.53 8.93 24.15
CA ILE A 50 1.11 7.77 23.36
C ILE A 50 1.63 6.49 24.02
N THR A 51 0.73 5.52 24.19
CA THR A 51 1.04 4.15 24.63
C THR A 51 0.90 3.14 23.50
N PHE A 52 0.07 3.46 22.50
CA PHE A 52 -0.16 2.63 21.33
C PHE A 52 -0.66 3.48 20.17
N PHE A 53 -0.04 3.32 19.02
CA PHE A 53 -0.51 3.83 17.75
C PHE A 53 -0.62 2.66 16.76
N GLU A 54 -1.69 2.62 15.99
CA GLU A 54 -1.84 1.75 14.83
C GLU A 54 -2.59 2.50 13.73
N TYR A 55 -2.06 2.42 12.51
CA TYR A 55 -2.70 2.97 11.34
C TYR A 55 -2.62 1.99 10.18
N THR A 56 -3.77 1.72 9.58
CA THR A 56 -3.91 0.92 8.35
C THR A 56 -4.56 1.80 7.29
N PHE A 57 -4.02 1.78 6.08
CA PHE A 57 -4.57 2.54 4.96
C PHE A 57 -4.21 1.91 3.62
N VAL A 58 -4.95 2.30 2.58
CA VAL A 58 -4.67 1.95 1.19
C VAL A 58 -3.84 3.04 0.53
N THR A 59 -2.91 2.65 -0.32
CA THR A 59 -1.94 3.56 -0.94
C THR A 59 -2.40 4.08 -2.31
N ASP A 60 -3.47 3.52 -2.86
CA ASP A 60 -3.99 3.87 -4.20
C ASP A 60 -4.20 5.37 -4.34
N ALA A 61 -4.77 6.02 -3.32
CA ALA A 61 -4.99 7.47 -3.31
C ALA A 61 -3.67 8.25 -3.29
N LEU A 62 -2.66 7.78 -2.56
CA LEU A 62 -1.33 8.39 -2.52
C LEU A 62 -0.65 8.33 -3.90
N ASN A 63 -0.73 7.18 -4.55
CA ASN A 63 -0.14 6.99 -5.87
C ASN A 63 -0.87 7.80 -6.94
N GLN A 64 -2.20 7.80 -6.93
CA GLN A 64 -3.02 8.46 -7.96
C GLN A 64 -3.05 9.98 -7.81
N TRP A 65 -3.18 10.50 -6.60
CA TRP A 65 -3.45 11.93 -6.37
C TRP A 65 -2.26 12.70 -5.83
N TYR A 66 -1.30 12.02 -5.20
CA TYR A 66 -0.11 12.64 -4.60
C TYR A 66 1.19 12.24 -5.31
N GLY A 67 1.09 11.53 -6.43
CA GLY A 67 2.24 11.20 -7.28
C GLY A 67 3.28 10.31 -6.60
N ARG A 68 2.87 9.58 -5.54
CA ARG A 68 3.73 8.61 -4.86
C ARG A 68 3.90 7.36 -5.75
N ASN A 69 4.95 6.59 -5.48
CA ASN A 69 5.17 5.28 -6.10
C ASN A 69 5.32 4.21 -5.01
N ILE A 70 4.26 3.99 -4.25
CA ILE A 70 4.25 2.98 -3.19
C ILE A 70 3.80 1.66 -3.81
N PRO A 71 4.64 0.61 -3.85
CA PRO A 71 4.36 -0.62 -4.59
C PRO A 71 3.38 -1.56 -3.85
N TYR A 72 3.01 -1.21 -2.63
CA TYR A 72 2.08 -1.96 -1.78
C TYR A 72 0.69 -1.37 -1.93
N ARG A 73 -0.36 -2.19 -1.99
CA ARG A 73 -1.75 -1.73 -2.05
C ARG A 73 -2.25 -1.24 -0.69
N ARG A 74 -1.75 -1.87 0.37
CA ARG A 74 -2.15 -1.61 1.75
C ARG A 74 -0.93 -1.64 2.65
N CYS A 75 -0.87 -0.69 3.59
CA CYS A 75 0.14 -0.63 4.62
C CYS A 75 -0.52 -0.62 5.99
N THR A 76 0.13 -1.26 6.97
CA THR A 76 -0.21 -1.21 8.38
C THR A 76 1.04 -0.89 9.17
N PHE A 77 0.97 0.15 10.00
CA PHE A 77 2.03 0.57 10.89
C PHE A 77 1.55 0.60 12.33
N SER A 78 2.42 0.24 13.26
CA SER A 78 2.17 0.39 14.69
C SER A 78 3.42 0.80 15.45
N LEU A 79 3.21 1.57 16.52
CA LEU A 79 4.24 1.96 17.47
C LEU A 79 3.68 1.80 18.88
N VAL A 80 4.26 0.91 19.67
CA VAL A 80 3.77 0.52 20.98
C VAL A 80 4.80 0.85 22.05
N ARG A 81 4.39 1.56 23.09
CA ARG A 81 5.27 1.85 24.23
C ARG A 81 5.57 0.55 25.00
N GLU A 82 6.84 0.28 25.20
CA GLU A 82 7.36 -0.79 26.06
C GLU A 82 8.29 -0.21 27.12
N GLU A 83 8.82 -1.05 28.01
CA GLU A 83 9.67 -0.60 29.13
C GLU A 83 10.99 0.02 28.63
N ASP A 84 11.65 -0.62 27.66
CA ASP A 84 12.98 -0.25 27.17
C ASP A 84 12.97 0.56 25.86
N GLY A 85 11.79 0.85 25.30
CA GLY A 85 11.66 1.48 24.00
C GLY A 85 10.24 1.51 23.45
N ALA A 86 10.11 1.81 22.16
CA ALA A 86 8.86 1.75 21.44
C ALA A 86 8.97 0.69 20.34
N ARG A 87 8.18 -0.39 20.47
CA ARG A 87 8.16 -1.47 19.48
C ARG A 87 7.46 -0.99 18.23
N CYS A 88 8.22 -0.91 17.15
CA CYS A 88 7.78 -0.44 15.85
C CYS A 88 7.56 -1.65 14.94
N ILE A 89 6.37 -1.73 14.34
CA ILE A 89 6.01 -2.81 13.41
C ILE A 89 5.41 -2.17 12.18
N GLY A 90 5.88 -2.56 11.01
CA GLY A 90 5.31 -2.15 9.74
C GLY A 90 5.13 -3.34 8.83
N SER A 91 4.09 -3.29 8.02
CA SER A 91 3.89 -4.25 6.95
C SER A 91 3.15 -3.60 5.80
N GLY A 92 3.39 -4.12 4.60
CA GLY A 92 2.59 -3.79 3.43
C GLY A 92 2.58 -4.95 2.46
N TYR A 93 1.50 -5.06 1.69
CA TYR A 93 1.36 -6.10 0.69
C TYR A 93 0.65 -5.61 -0.57
N ASN A 94 0.94 -6.29 -1.68
CA ASN A 94 0.26 -6.19 -2.95
C ASN A 94 -0.13 -7.61 -3.43
N GLU A 95 -1.14 -7.72 -4.29
CA GLU A 95 -1.61 -8.99 -4.85
C GLU A 95 -0.55 -9.68 -5.74
N SER A 96 0.49 -8.95 -6.16
CA SER A 96 1.55 -9.38 -7.08
C SER A 96 2.86 -9.78 -6.37
N ASP A 97 2.79 -10.37 -5.18
CA ASP A 97 3.92 -10.83 -4.35
C ASP A 97 4.89 -9.74 -3.83
N ALA A 98 4.57 -8.46 -3.99
CA ALA A 98 5.33 -7.39 -3.33
C ALA A 98 4.83 -7.24 -1.89
N SER A 99 5.68 -7.52 -0.92
CA SER A 99 5.39 -7.29 0.49
C SER A 99 6.62 -6.76 1.20
N PHE A 100 6.40 -6.02 2.27
CA PHE A 100 7.43 -5.77 3.27
C PHE A 100 6.85 -6.05 4.64
N ASP A 101 7.73 -6.36 5.57
CA ASP A 101 7.49 -6.35 6.99
C ASP A 101 8.78 -5.96 7.70
N PHE A 102 8.64 -5.27 8.83
CA PHE A 102 9.73 -4.97 9.74
C PHE A 102 9.22 -4.98 11.17
N GLU A 103 10.10 -5.34 12.10
CA GLU A 103 9.87 -5.22 13.53
C GLU A 103 11.18 -4.88 14.23
N PHE A 104 11.21 -3.77 14.97
CA PHE A 104 12.37 -3.35 15.74
C PHE A 104 11.96 -2.52 16.96
N LEU A 105 12.90 -2.33 17.88
CA LEU A 105 12.72 -1.49 19.06
C LEU A 105 13.32 -0.11 18.80
N ALA A 106 12.48 0.91 18.64
CA ALA A 106 12.89 2.31 18.51
C ALA A 106 13.08 2.96 19.89
N PRO A 107 13.82 4.07 20.00
CA PRO A 107 13.83 4.88 21.21
C PRO A 107 12.43 5.41 21.54
N LEU A 108 12.11 5.60 22.83
CA LEU A 108 10.82 6.17 23.26
C LEU A 108 10.52 7.54 22.64
N ALA A 109 11.55 8.32 22.29
CA ALA A 109 11.41 9.60 21.59
C ALA A 109 10.65 9.49 20.25
N ALA A 110 10.64 8.32 19.61
CA ALA A 110 9.84 8.11 18.40
C ALA A 110 8.32 8.27 18.65
N LEU A 111 7.85 8.01 19.88
CA LEU A 111 6.45 8.26 20.26
C LEU A 111 6.16 9.76 20.36
N ASP A 112 7.15 10.57 20.76
CA ASP A 112 7.02 12.02 20.86
C ASP A 112 7.00 12.64 19.45
N ASP A 113 7.87 12.16 18.55
CA ASP A 113 7.87 12.54 17.13
C ASP A 113 6.54 12.17 16.45
N LEU A 114 6.01 10.97 16.75
CA LEU A 114 4.69 10.56 16.26
C LEU A 114 3.56 11.41 16.85
N GLN A 115 3.66 11.81 18.12
CA GLN A 115 2.69 12.72 18.74
C GLN A 115 2.68 14.09 18.06
N ALA A 116 3.83 14.59 17.58
CA ALA A 116 3.89 15.82 16.81
C ALA A 116 3.07 15.71 15.51
N LEU A 117 3.20 14.60 14.77
CA LEU A 117 2.38 14.34 13.57
C LEU A 117 0.89 14.24 13.89
N VAL A 118 0.55 13.57 15.00
CA VAL A 118 -0.85 13.47 15.46
C VAL A 118 -1.48 14.86 15.66
N HIS A 119 -0.71 15.80 16.21
CA HIS A 119 -1.14 17.18 16.42
C HIS A 119 -1.16 18.02 15.15
N GLU A 120 -0.07 17.97 14.37
CA GLU A 120 0.07 18.70 13.12
C GLU A 120 -1.08 18.39 12.15
N HIS A 121 -1.41 17.11 12.03
CA HIS A 121 -2.51 16.63 11.19
C HIS A 121 -3.88 16.67 11.87
N ASN A 122 -3.94 17.08 13.14
CA ASN A 122 -5.16 17.16 13.94
C ASN A 122 -5.99 15.86 13.87
N LEU A 123 -5.34 14.71 14.07
CA LEU A 123 -5.99 13.40 13.91
C LEU A 123 -7.17 13.17 14.87
N ALA A 124 -7.26 13.95 15.95
CA ALA A 124 -8.41 13.94 16.84
C ALA A 124 -9.74 14.31 16.13
N GLN A 125 -9.71 15.04 15.01
CA GLN A 125 -10.93 15.39 14.26
C GLN A 125 -11.67 14.17 13.70
N VAL A 126 -10.94 13.11 13.36
CA VAL A 126 -11.54 11.90 12.80
C VAL A 126 -12.04 10.93 13.87
N ASN A 127 -11.80 11.23 15.16
CA ASN A 127 -12.19 10.35 16.26
C ASN A 127 -13.70 10.03 16.25
N GLY A 128 -14.06 8.77 16.43
CA GLY A 128 -15.43 8.31 16.46
C GLY A 128 -16.05 8.07 15.09
N ILE A 129 -15.32 8.22 13.97
CA ILE A 129 -15.80 7.74 12.66
C ILE A 129 -15.86 6.22 12.68
N ASN A 130 -17.02 5.64 12.38
CA ASN A 130 -17.18 4.21 12.22
C ASN A 130 -18.28 3.94 11.19
N LYS A 131 -17.91 3.92 9.91
CA LYS A 131 -18.85 3.78 8.81
C LYS A 131 -18.29 2.90 7.72
N GLY A 132 -19.09 2.61 6.70
CA GLY A 132 -18.64 1.77 5.61
C GLY A 132 -19.75 1.23 4.73
N ALA A 133 -19.35 0.33 3.82
CA ALA A 133 -20.23 -0.44 2.96
C ALA A 133 -20.21 -1.92 3.37
N ILE A 134 -21.39 -2.54 3.46
CA ILE A 134 -21.55 -3.95 3.86
C ILE A 134 -20.89 -4.90 2.85
N ALA A 135 -20.95 -4.54 1.55
CA ALA A 135 -20.45 -5.35 0.46
C ALA A 135 -18.93 -5.22 0.21
N ILE A 136 -18.23 -4.39 0.98
CA ILE A 136 -16.78 -4.24 0.86
C ILE A 136 -16.13 -4.98 2.04
N PRO A 137 -15.40 -6.08 1.79
CA PRO A 137 -14.67 -6.75 2.86
C PRO A 137 -13.61 -5.80 3.42
N GLU A 138 -13.41 -5.87 4.73
CA GLU A 138 -12.53 -4.96 5.46
C GLU A 138 -11.07 -5.10 5.01
N GLU A 139 -10.70 -6.22 4.41
CA GLU A 139 -9.35 -6.50 3.96
C GLU A 139 -8.93 -5.70 2.71
N PHE A 140 -9.88 -5.15 1.94
CA PHE A 140 -9.58 -4.53 0.65
C PHE A 140 -9.38 -3.01 0.69
N LEU A 141 -10.23 -2.30 1.43
CA LEU A 141 -10.27 -0.83 1.42
C LEU A 141 -10.39 -0.23 2.84
N ALA A 142 -10.29 -1.03 3.90
CA ALA A 142 -10.41 -0.49 5.24
C ALA A 142 -9.21 0.36 5.64
N THR A 143 -9.53 1.62 5.93
CA THR A 143 -8.68 2.52 6.68
C THR A 143 -9.06 2.41 8.16
N ARG A 144 -8.06 2.29 9.03
CA ARG A 144 -8.26 2.21 10.49
C ARG A 144 -7.19 2.98 11.20
N LEU A 145 -7.60 3.84 12.11
CA LEU A 145 -6.72 4.58 13.03
C LEU A 145 -7.09 4.22 14.46
N LYS A 146 -6.08 3.90 15.25
CA LYS A 146 -6.22 3.70 16.69
C LYS A 146 -5.02 4.29 17.43
N VAL A 147 -5.28 5.25 18.30
CA VAL A 147 -4.27 5.86 19.18
C VAL A 147 -4.77 5.77 20.61
N ARG A 148 -3.96 5.23 21.52
CA ARG A 148 -4.25 5.17 22.96
C ARG A 148 -3.20 5.94 23.73
N TYR A 149 -3.67 6.68 24.73
CA TYR A 149 -2.85 7.54 25.58
C TYR A 149 -2.77 6.98 27.00
N ALA A 150 -1.72 7.36 27.73
CA ALA A 150 -1.54 6.96 29.13
C ALA A 150 -2.68 7.47 30.04
N SER A 151 -3.32 8.59 29.67
CA SER A 151 -4.50 9.13 30.36
C SER A 151 -5.75 8.25 30.23
N GLY A 152 -5.75 7.28 29.32
CA GLY A 152 -6.93 6.52 28.92
C GLY A 152 -7.72 7.17 27.77
N GLU A 153 -7.33 8.37 27.32
CA GLU A 153 -7.89 8.96 26.09
C GLU A 153 -7.59 8.07 24.87
N THR A 154 -8.48 8.10 23.88
CA THR A 154 -8.35 7.29 22.67
C THR A 154 -8.86 8.05 21.45
N ILE A 155 -8.11 7.95 20.35
CA ILE A 155 -8.58 8.26 18.99
C ILE A 155 -8.87 6.93 18.31
N SER A 156 -10.08 6.73 17.82
CA SER A 156 -10.46 5.54 17.05
C SER A 156 -11.29 5.95 15.85
N ALA A 157 -10.91 5.50 14.66
CA ALA A 157 -11.64 5.75 13.43
C ALA A 157 -11.54 4.54 12.49
N SER A 158 -12.65 4.17 11.82
CA SER A 158 -12.67 3.10 10.82
C SER A 158 -13.65 3.44 9.69
N ASP A 159 -13.20 3.21 8.45
CA ASP A 159 -14.01 3.32 7.23
C ASP A 159 -13.50 2.31 6.20
N ASN A 160 -14.37 1.41 5.74
CA ASN A 160 -14.04 0.43 4.69
C ASN A 160 -14.44 0.87 3.28
N SER A 161 -14.95 2.08 3.13
CA SER A 161 -15.40 2.64 1.86
C SER A 161 -14.48 3.74 1.31
N GLY A 162 -13.51 4.19 2.10
CA GLY A 162 -12.55 5.21 1.67
C GLY A 162 -11.54 5.62 2.76
N PRO A 163 -10.66 6.58 2.42
CA PRO A 163 -9.67 7.09 3.36
C PRO A 163 -10.34 7.93 4.46
N ILE A 164 -9.85 7.79 5.68
CA ILE A 164 -10.30 8.60 6.84
C ILE A 164 -9.48 9.88 6.96
N LEU A 165 -8.21 9.81 6.61
CA LEU A 165 -7.30 10.95 6.59
C LEU A 165 -7.17 11.47 5.15
N ASN A 166 -6.62 12.67 4.98
CA ASN A 166 -6.24 13.15 3.66
C ASN A 166 -4.88 12.56 3.26
N GLY A 167 -4.53 12.60 1.97
CA GLY A 167 -3.30 11.97 1.52
C GLY A 167 -2.01 12.67 1.94
N ALA A 168 -2.04 13.93 2.39
CA ALA A 168 -0.85 14.54 3.01
C ALA A 168 -0.56 13.88 4.37
N ASN A 169 -1.58 13.72 5.22
CA ASN A 169 -1.47 13.01 6.49
C ASN A 169 -0.98 11.56 6.29
N ASP A 170 -1.54 10.86 5.30
CA ASP A 170 -1.14 9.47 4.99
C ASP A 170 0.31 9.40 4.51
N THR A 171 0.76 10.41 3.74
CA THR A 171 2.14 10.51 3.26
C THR A 171 3.11 10.71 4.42
N ASP A 172 2.82 11.66 5.32
CA ASP A 172 3.72 12.00 6.42
C ASP A 172 3.81 10.87 7.44
N ILE A 173 2.69 10.17 7.70
CA ILE A 173 2.69 8.95 8.52
C ILE A 173 3.49 7.83 7.84
N TYR A 174 3.29 7.60 6.54
CA TYR A 174 4.08 6.60 5.80
C TYR A 174 5.58 6.90 5.87
N ASP A 175 5.97 8.14 5.57
CA ASP A 175 7.36 8.57 5.53
C ASP A 175 8.03 8.50 6.91
N PHE A 176 7.29 8.81 7.98
CA PHE A 176 7.76 8.63 9.35
C PHE A 176 8.15 7.16 9.63
N PHE A 177 7.28 6.21 9.32
CA PHE A 177 7.55 4.79 9.58
C PHE A 177 8.65 4.23 8.68
N MET A 178 8.69 4.62 7.40
CA MET A 178 9.78 4.23 6.50
C MET A 178 11.13 4.77 6.95
N THR A 179 11.18 6.04 7.39
CA THR A 179 12.41 6.67 7.90
C THR A 179 12.90 5.98 9.18
N LEU A 180 11.98 5.62 10.09
CA LEU A 180 12.34 4.84 11.27
C LEU A 180 12.91 3.48 10.89
N ALA A 181 12.26 2.77 9.96
CA ALA A 181 12.71 1.45 9.52
C ALA A 181 14.11 1.50 8.89
N GLN A 182 14.36 2.43 7.96
CA GLN A 182 15.68 2.63 7.36
C GLN A 182 16.78 2.96 8.38
N LYS A 183 16.42 3.59 9.49
CA LYS A 183 17.36 3.99 10.53
C LYS A 183 17.71 2.86 11.50
N PHE A 184 16.76 1.98 11.80
CA PHE A 184 16.87 1.05 12.93
C PHE A 184 16.79 -0.43 12.55
N ASP A 185 16.29 -0.75 11.36
CA ASP A 185 16.35 -2.09 10.81
C ASP A 185 17.41 -2.11 9.72
N SER A 186 18.58 -2.65 10.06
CA SER A 186 19.74 -2.70 9.15
C SER A 186 19.49 -3.56 7.91
N ASP A 187 18.54 -4.49 8.01
CA ASP A 187 18.18 -5.42 6.96
C ASP A 187 16.95 -4.93 6.19
N PHE A 188 16.28 -3.88 6.68
CA PHE A 188 15.24 -3.16 5.97
C PHE A 188 15.84 -2.36 4.81
N VAL A 189 16.06 -3.09 3.74
CA VAL A 189 16.12 -2.53 2.40
C VAL A 189 14.66 -2.36 2.01
N LEU A 190 14.14 -1.12 2.04
CA LEU A 190 13.16 -0.77 1.00
C LEU A 190 13.87 -1.18 -0.26
N GLU A 191 13.49 -2.29 -0.91
CA GLU A 191 14.05 -2.61 -2.22
C GLU A 191 13.95 -1.29 -2.96
N PRO A 192 15.09 -0.58 -3.16
CA PRO A 192 15.01 0.57 -4.00
C PRO A 192 14.46 -0.04 -5.26
N GLU A 193 13.63 0.72 -5.91
CA GLU A 193 13.33 0.47 -7.27
C GLU A 193 14.65 0.18 -8.04
N GLU A 194 15.09 -1.07 -8.11
CA GLU A 194 15.19 -1.75 -9.36
C GLU A 194 13.75 -1.98 -9.86
N PHE A 195 12.96 -0.89 -9.94
CA PHE A 195 12.59 -0.48 -11.28
C PHE A 195 13.93 -0.50 -12.02
N TRP A 196 14.16 -1.63 -12.69
CA TRP A 196 14.23 -1.53 -14.13
C TRP A 196 13.33 -0.35 -14.51
N GLU A 197 13.93 0.82 -14.66
CA GLU A 197 13.30 2.00 -15.19
C GLU A 197 13.58 1.85 -16.68
N PRO A 198 12.77 1.09 -17.45
CA PRO A 198 13.00 1.05 -18.86
C PRO A 198 12.88 2.45 -19.42
N HIS A 199 12.20 3.41 -18.79
CA HIS A 199 12.29 4.80 -19.24
C HIS A 199 13.71 5.42 -19.11
N LYS A 200 14.57 5.01 -18.17
CA LYS A 200 16.01 5.38 -18.16
C LYS A 200 16.82 4.58 -19.19
N VAL A 201 16.48 3.30 -19.42
CA VAL A 201 17.13 2.44 -20.45
C VAL A 201 16.66 2.76 -21.88
N LEU A 202 15.46 3.31 -22.02
CA LEU A 202 14.72 3.60 -23.24
C LEU A 202 14.56 5.10 -23.47
N GLN A 203 15.24 5.94 -22.68
CA GLN A 203 15.29 7.37 -22.93
C GLN A 203 15.92 7.58 -24.31
N GLY A 204 15.07 7.89 -25.29
CA GLY A 204 15.49 8.01 -26.68
C GLY A 204 14.56 7.31 -27.67
N ARG A 205 15.07 7.19 -28.89
CA ARG A 205 14.38 6.60 -30.03
C ARG A 205 14.99 5.22 -30.30
N LEU A 206 14.20 4.18 -30.17
CA LEU A 206 14.57 2.87 -30.69
C LEU A 206 14.14 2.76 -32.15
N GLU A 207 14.92 2.10 -32.99
CA GLU A 207 14.57 1.84 -34.38
C GLU A 207 14.61 0.34 -34.68
N SER A 208 13.75 -0.10 -35.60
CA SER A 208 13.84 -1.44 -36.18
C SER A 208 15.11 -1.59 -36.99
N GLU A 209 15.57 -2.83 -37.21
CA GLU A 209 16.81 -3.11 -37.95
C GLU A 209 16.78 -2.57 -39.39
N ASP A 210 15.60 -2.48 -40.00
CA ASP A 210 15.38 -1.92 -41.34
C ASP A 210 15.16 -0.39 -41.34
N GLY A 211 15.10 0.25 -40.17
CA GLY A 211 14.85 1.69 -40.02
C GLY A 211 13.42 2.14 -40.34
N THR A 212 12.51 1.23 -40.69
CA THR A 212 11.14 1.58 -41.09
C THR A 212 10.24 1.89 -39.90
N LYS A 213 10.60 1.45 -38.69
CA LYS A 213 9.82 1.66 -37.47
C LYS A 213 10.64 2.26 -36.37
N ALA A 214 10.00 3.09 -35.56
CA ALA A 214 10.63 3.60 -34.34
C ALA A 214 9.68 3.65 -33.15
N LEU A 215 10.25 3.53 -31.96
CA LEU A 215 9.58 3.70 -30.68
C LEU A 215 10.26 4.86 -29.95
N VAL A 216 9.47 5.81 -29.47
CA VAL A 216 9.96 6.89 -28.60
C VAL A 216 9.24 6.76 -27.26
N PHE A 217 10.01 6.59 -26.19
CA PHE A 217 9.47 6.43 -24.84
C PHE A 217 9.49 7.78 -24.12
N ASP A 218 8.31 8.23 -23.71
CA ASP A 218 8.12 9.24 -22.67
C ASP A 218 7.78 8.51 -21.36
N THR A 219 7.97 9.18 -20.23
CA THR A 219 7.72 8.74 -18.86
C THR A 219 6.48 7.87 -18.64
N LYS A 220 5.40 8.04 -19.44
CA LYS A 220 4.17 7.23 -19.36
C LYS A 220 3.58 6.80 -20.71
N GLU A 221 4.22 7.16 -21.83
CA GLU A 221 3.67 7.00 -23.17
C GLU A 221 4.73 6.48 -24.15
N VAL A 222 4.30 5.67 -25.12
CA VAL A 222 5.16 5.24 -26.23
C VAL A 222 4.55 5.75 -27.52
N SER A 223 5.33 6.51 -28.26
CA SER A 223 5.02 6.95 -29.62
C SER A 223 5.63 5.96 -30.62
N ILE A 224 4.81 5.43 -31.51
CA ILE A 224 5.20 4.48 -32.56
C ILE A 224 5.21 5.23 -33.88
N PHE A 225 6.33 5.12 -34.60
CA PHE A 225 6.50 5.70 -35.92
C PHE A 225 6.66 4.60 -36.98
N GLU A 226 6.18 4.86 -38.19
CA GLU A 226 6.44 4.08 -39.39
C GLU A 226 6.86 5.05 -40.51
N ASP A 227 8.01 4.80 -41.12
CA ASP A 227 8.62 5.63 -42.16
C ASP A 227 8.75 7.12 -41.75
N GLY A 228 8.95 7.36 -40.44
CA GLY A 228 9.09 8.70 -39.87
C GLY A 228 7.78 9.38 -39.48
N GLU A 229 6.62 8.81 -39.83
CA GLU A 229 5.30 9.34 -39.44
C GLU A 229 4.81 8.71 -38.14
N LEU A 230 4.21 9.53 -37.27
CA LEU A 230 3.60 9.04 -36.02
C LEU A 230 2.32 8.28 -36.37
N ILE A 231 2.30 6.98 -36.09
CA ILE A 231 1.16 6.10 -36.37
C ILE A 231 0.34 5.78 -35.11
N GLU A 232 0.94 5.81 -33.93
CA GLU A 232 0.24 5.57 -32.68
C GLU A 232 0.94 6.26 -31.50
N CYS A 233 0.17 6.79 -30.55
CA CYS A 233 0.68 7.18 -29.24
C CYS A 233 -0.21 6.55 -28.17
N VAL A 234 0.40 5.83 -27.24
CA VAL A 234 -0.31 4.93 -26.33
C VAL A 234 0.31 4.95 -24.95
N ARG A 235 -0.54 4.94 -23.93
CA ARG A 235 -0.10 4.75 -22.55
C ARG A 235 0.28 3.30 -22.33
N TYR A 236 1.42 3.09 -21.69
CA TYR A 236 1.90 1.77 -21.29
C TYR A 236 2.15 1.75 -19.79
N TYR A 237 2.06 0.55 -19.21
CA TYR A 237 2.63 0.23 -17.92
C TYR A 237 3.77 -0.75 -18.13
N VAL A 238 4.80 -0.62 -17.29
CA VAL A 238 5.95 -1.49 -17.31
C VAL A 238 5.82 -2.45 -16.14
N SER A 239 6.07 -3.73 -16.37
CA SER A 239 6.18 -4.73 -15.30
C SER A 239 7.37 -5.63 -15.57
N ARG A 240 8.32 -5.69 -14.62
CA ARG A 240 9.54 -6.52 -14.60
C ARG A 240 10.30 -6.58 -15.94
N ASP A 241 9.87 -7.41 -16.89
CA ASP A 241 10.50 -7.66 -18.20
C ASP A 241 9.65 -7.21 -19.41
N GLN A 242 8.47 -6.63 -19.18
CA GLN A 242 7.47 -6.35 -20.20
C GLN A 242 6.97 -4.90 -20.19
N VAL A 243 6.73 -4.38 -21.39
CA VAL A 243 5.98 -3.13 -21.61
C VAL A 243 4.59 -3.50 -22.11
N LEU A 244 3.58 -3.22 -21.28
CA LEU A 244 2.20 -3.67 -21.42
C LEU A 244 1.28 -2.48 -21.63
N ARG A 245 0.40 -2.54 -22.63
CA ARG A 245 -0.46 -1.42 -23.00
C ARG A 245 -1.53 -1.19 -21.94
N SER A 246 -1.76 0.07 -21.57
CA SER A 246 -2.87 0.48 -20.70
C SER A 246 -4.12 0.77 -21.55
N GLY A 247 -5.12 -0.12 -21.55
CA GLY A 247 -6.46 0.19 -22.04
C GLY A 247 -7.18 -0.92 -22.80
N ILE A 248 -8.47 -1.09 -22.51
CA ILE A 248 -9.43 -1.90 -23.27
C ILE A 248 -10.13 -0.94 -24.26
N GLY A 249 -9.78 -0.99 -25.55
CA GLY A 249 -10.40 -0.12 -26.55
C GLY A 249 -10.00 -0.45 -27.98
N LYS A 250 -11.00 -0.50 -28.87
CA LYS A 250 -10.88 -0.82 -30.31
C LYS A 250 -10.20 0.35 -31.03
N ASN A 251 -8.91 0.21 -31.32
CA ASN A 251 -8.23 0.82 -32.46
C ASN A 251 -6.94 0.04 -32.73
N PHE A 252 -6.51 0.07 -33.99
CA PHE A 252 -5.41 -0.68 -34.60
C PHE A 252 -4.26 -0.96 -33.61
N VAL A 253 -3.87 -2.22 -33.49
CA VAL A 253 -2.85 -2.66 -32.51
C VAL A 253 -1.67 -3.25 -33.27
N LEU A 254 -0.56 -2.50 -33.34
CA LEU A 254 0.65 -2.99 -34.00
C LEU A 254 1.35 -4.07 -33.15
N TYR A 255 1.36 -3.92 -31.82
CA TYR A 255 2.02 -4.82 -30.86
C TYR A 255 1.14 -5.19 -29.65
N ARG A 256 1.21 -6.46 -29.23
CA ARG A 256 0.50 -7.01 -28.05
C ARG A 256 1.22 -6.69 -26.75
N HIS A 257 2.54 -6.82 -26.74
CA HIS A 257 3.45 -6.48 -25.65
C HIS A 257 4.86 -6.34 -26.21
N PHE A 258 5.75 -5.74 -25.43
CA PHE A 258 7.19 -5.76 -25.68
C PHE A 258 7.90 -6.57 -24.60
N TYR A 259 9.01 -7.23 -24.95
CA TYR A 259 9.84 -7.99 -24.02
C TYR A 259 11.32 -7.87 -24.43
N TRP A 260 12.23 -8.05 -23.48
CA TRP A 260 13.67 -8.06 -23.76
C TRP A 260 14.17 -9.46 -24.11
N SER A 261 15.02 -9.55 -25.13
CA SER A 261 15.77 -10.76 -25.46
C SER A 261 16.99 -10.41 -26.31
N ASP A 262 18.14 -10.99 -25.97
CA ASP A 262 19.41 -10.79 -26.67
C ASP A 262 19.82 -9.30 -26.79
N ASP A 263 19.77 -8.57 -25.67
CA ASP A 263 20.10 -7.14 -25.57
C ASP A 263 19.25 -6.21 -26.46
N ALA A 264 18.08 -6.67 -26.91
CA ALA A 264 17.17 -5.89 -27.74
C ALA A 264 15.74 -5.94 -27.24
N LEU A 265 15.01 -4.85 -27.46
CA LEU A 265 13.58 -4.81 -27.18
C LEU A 265 12.84 -5.45 -28.35
N ARG A 266 11.97 -6.42 -28.07
CA ARG A 266 11.19 -7.12 -29.08
C ARG A 266 9.71 -6.79 -28.94
N GLY A 267 9.10 -6.24 -29.99
CA GLY A 267 7.66 -6.00 -30.06
C GLY A 267 6.94 -7.22 -30.62
N LYS A 268 6.11 -7.91 -29.82
CA LYS A 268 5.32 -9.06 -30.27
C LYS A 268 4.06 -8.58 -31.00
N ARG A 269 3.86 -8.97 -32.26
CA ARG A 269 2.65 -8.60 -33.01
C ARG A 269 1.47 -9.49 -32.65
N ARG A 270 0.25 -8.99 -32.87
CA ARG A 270 -0.99 -9.75 -32.64
C ARG A 270 -1.13 -10.95 -33.58
N GLU A 271 -0.68 -10.80 -34.82
CA GLU A 271 -0.75 -11.82 -35.88
C GLU A 271 0.38 -12.87 -35.79
N GLY A 272 1.27 -12.76 -34.80
CA GLY A 272 2.46 -13.58 -34.67
C GLY A 272 3.73 -12.86 -35.17
N GLY A 273 4.90 -13.40 -34.81
CA GLY A 273 6.19 -12.76 -35.05
C GLY A 273 6.57 -11.69 -34.02
N SER A 274 7.82 -11.25 -34.09
CA SER A 274 8.38 -10.19 -33.24
C SER A 274 9.28 -9.28 -34.08
N ILE A 275 9.21 -7.97 -33.86
CA ILE A 275 10.14 -7.00 -34.45
C ILE A 275 11.18 -6.64 -33.39
N LYS A 276 12.45 -6.67 -33.77
CA LYS A 276 13.57 -6.29 -32.91
C LYS A 276 13.83 -4.79 -33.06
N PHE A 277 13.96 -4.11 -31.92
CA PHE A 277 14.26 -2.70 -31.81
C PHE A 277 15.60 -2.54 -31.10
N ILE A 278 16.45 -1.68 -31.66
CA ILE A 278 17.80 -1.44 -31.17
C ILE A 278 17.91 0.04 -30.77
N PRO A 279 18.55 0.36 -29.62
CA PRO A 279 18.85 1.73 -29.27
C PRO A 279 19.68 2.40 -30.36
N LYS A 280 19.25 3.58 -30.80
CA LYS A 280 20.09 4.47 -31.60
C LYS A 280 20.79 5.45 -30.65
N PRO A 281 22.11 5.63 -30.77
CA PRO A 281 22.82 6.67 -30.03
C PRO A 281 22.35 8.07 -30.41
#